data_AF-A0A1D2QAS5-F1
#
_entry.id   AF-A0A1D2QAS5-F1
#
_cell.length_a   1.000
_cell.length_b   1.000
_cell.length_c   1.000
_cell.angle_alpha   90.00
_cell.angle_beta   90.00
_cell.angle_gamma   90.00
#
_symmetry.space_group_name_H-M   'P 1'
#
loop_
_entity.id
_entity.type
_entity.pdbx_description
1 polymer ?
#
loop_
_entity_poly.entity_id
_entity_poly.type
_entity_poly.pdbx_seq_one_letter_code
_entity_poly.pdbx_strand_id
1 'polypeptide(L)' 'MTLDETVHHDVTFGGLVGDNARIGGNVTILPGAIVGDGVTVESGTTVRERIEDGAVVRRG' A
#
# COMPACT_ATOMS: atom_id res chain seq x y z
N MET A 1 4.91 -27.43 17.69
CA MET A 1 5.94 -26.56 17.09
C MET A 1 5.34 -25.17 17.07
N THR A 2 5.60 -24.37 18.09
CA THR A 2 5.19 -22.97 18.14
C THR A 2 6.46 -22.17 17.88
N LEU A 3 6.51 -21.49 16.73
CA LEU A 3 7.55 -20.51 16.43
C LEU A 3 7.42 -19.34 17.40
N ASP A 4 8.54 -18.76 17.81
CA ASP A 4 8.61 -17.60 18.69
C ASP A 4 7.67 -16.46 18.24
N GLU A 5 6.56 -16.27 18.95
CA GLU A 5 5.59 -15.21 18.67
C GLU A 5 6.11 -13.87 19.21
N THR A 6 6.88 -13.16 18.41
CA THR A 6 7.26 -11.78 18.72
C THR A 6 6.22 -10.82 18.13
N VAL A 7 5.35 -10.27 18.98
CA VAL A 7 4.39 -9.23 18.59
C VAL A 7 5.07 -7.87 18.72
N HIS A 8 5.15 -7.14 17.61
CA HIS A 8 5.65 -5.78 17.61
C HIS A 8 4.49 -4.78 17.55
N HIS A 9 4.23 -4.10 18.66
CA HIS A 9 3.28 -2.98 18.72
C HIS A 9 3.95 -1.69 18.25
N ASP A 10 3.16 -0.74 17.74
CA ASP A 10 3.59 0.61 17.36
C ASP A 10 4.70 0.69 16.30
N VAL A 11 4.82 -0.33 15.45
CA VAL A 11 5.74 -0.30 14.32
C VAL A 11 5.09 0.42 13.14
N THR A 12 5.67 1.56 12.74
CA THR A 12 5.32 2.22 11.50
C THR A 12 5.80 1.36 10.32
N PHE A 13 4.89 0.65 9.67
CA PHE A 13 5.19 -0.05 8.43
C PHE A 13 5.32 0.94 7.26
N GLY A 14 6.22 0.63 6.31
CA GLY A 14 6.54 1.53 5.20
C GLY A 14 5.35 1.80 4.27
N GLY A 15 4.60 0.79 3.88
CA GLY A 15 3.43 0.96 3.02
C GLY A 15 2.97 -0.40 2.51
N LEU A 16 1.67 -0.66 2.61
CA LEU A 16 1.09 -1.95 2.24
C LEU A 16 0.56 -1.91 0.83
N VAL A 17 0.89 -2.93 0.04
CA VAL A 17 0.35 -3.14 -1.30
C VAL A 17 -0.36 -4.47 -1.32
N GLY A 18 -1.66 -4.42 -1.55
CA GLY A 18 -2.54 -5.57 -1.66
C GLY A 18 -2.31 -6.38 -2.93
N ASP A 19 -2.97 -7.53 -2.99
CA ASP A 19 -2.82 -8.49 -4.06
C ASP A 19 -3.35 -7.95 -5.37
N ASN A 20 -2.72 -8.31 -6.49
CA ASN A 20 -3.12 -7.90 -7.84
C ASN A 20 -3.15 -6.37 -8.08
N ALA A 21 -2.54 -5.57 -7.20
CA ALA A 21 -2.38 -4.15 -7.43
C ALA A 21 -1.41 -3.87 -8.59
N ARG A 22 -1.69 -2.84 -9.38
CA ARG A 22 -0.85 -2.35 -10.48
C ARG A 22 -0.32 -0.97 -10.16
N ILE A 23 0.99 -0.85 -9.99
CA ILE A 23 1.66 0.40 -9.65
C ILE A 23 2.38 0.95 -10.88
N GLY A 24 2.01 2.17 -11.29
CA GLY A 24 2.65 2.90 -12.37
C GLY A 24 4.09 3.32 -12.05
N GLY A 25 4.78 3.87 -13.05
CA GLY A 25 6.15 4.37 -12.89
C GLY A 25 6.20 5.62 -12.01
N ASN A 26 7.26 5.79 -11.22
CA ASN A 26 7.45 6.97 -10.38
C ASN A 26 6.30 7.22 -9.37
N VAL A 27 5.77 6.15 -8.77
CA VAL A 27 4.80 6.26 -7.67
C VAL A 27 5.55 6.30 -6.34
N THR A 28 5.09 7.16 -5.42
CA THR A 28 5.57 7.20 -4.03
C THR A 28 4.45 6.76 -3.09
N ILE A 29 4.70 5.73 -2.28
CA ILE A 29 3.79 5.26 -1.23
C ILE A 29 4.40 5.67 0.11
N LEU A 30 3.67 6.46 0.90
CA LEU A 30 4.17 6.98 2.18
C LEU A 30 4.05 5.94 3.32
N PRO A 31 4.90 6.05 4.36
CA PRO A 31 4.72 5.38 5.65
C PRO A 31 3.27 5.30 6.11
N GLY A 32 2.79 4.08 6.35
CA GLY A 32 1.43 3.80 6.82
C GLY A 32 0.33 3.84 5.75
N ALA A 33 0.63 4.18 4.49
CA ALA A 33 -0.34 4.09 3.41
C ALA A 33 -0.67 2.63 3.07
N ILE A 34 -1.92 2.38 2.66
CA ILE A 34 -2.42 1.05 2.32
C ILE A 34 -3.06 1.12 0.93
N VAL A 35 -2.56 0.32 0.00
CA VAL A 35 -3.16 0.11 -1.32
C VAL A 35 -3.91 -1.22 -1.26
N GLY A 36 -5.23 -1.18 -1.43
CA GLY A 36 -6.08 -2.37 -1.44
C GLY A 36 -5.84 -3.31 -2.62
N ASP A 37 -6.53 -4.43 -2.61
CA ASP A 37 -6.40 -5.48 -3.61
C ASP A 37 -6.95 -5.01 -4.97
N GLY A 38 -6.28 -5.34 -6.07
CA GLY A 38 -6.71 -5.01 -7.43
C GLY A 38 -6.65 -3.52 -7.79
N VAL A 39 -6.11 -2.67 -6.92
CA VAL A 39 -6.00 -1.22 -7.17
C VAL A 39 -5.05 -0.93 -8.33
N THR A 40 -5.39 0.04 -9.17
CA THR A 40 -4.46 0.58 -10.18
C THR A 40 -4.05 2.01 -9.83
N VAL A 41 -2.75 2.24 -9.66
CA VAL A 41 -2.18 3.56 -9.36
C VAL A 41 -1.43 4.08 -10.59
N GLU A 42 -1.85 5.23 -11.12
CA GLU A 42 -1.20 5.85 -12.27
C GLU A 42 0.20 6.40 -11.94
N SER A 43 1.04 6.47 -12.97
CA SER A 43 2.41 6.97 -12.87
C SER A 43 2.49 8.40 -12.30
N GLY A 44 3.49 8.66 -11.46
CA GLY A 44 3.69 9.99 -10.85
C GLY A 44 2.73 10.32 -9.69
N THR A 45 2.00 9.32 -9.18
CA THR A 45 1.07 9.49 -8.05
C THR A 45 1.79 9.40 -6.70
N THR A 46 1.27 10.10 -5.69
CA THR A 46 1.68 9.95 -4.28
C THR A 46 0.52 9.41 -3.44
N VAL A 47 0.68 8.23 -2.85
CA VAL A 47 -0.32 7.58 -1.99
C VAL A 47 0.02 7.86 -0.52
N ARG A 48 -0.91 8.48 0.21
CA ARG A 48 -0.72 8.92 1.61
C ARG A 48 -1.63 8.23 2.61
N GLU A 49 -2.75 7.71 2.14
CA GLU A 49 -3.80 7.16 2.96
C GLU A 49 -4.23 5.79 2.42
N ARG A 50 -5.25 5.21 3.03
CA ARG A 50 -5.83 3.96 2.59
C ARG A 50 -6.61 4.15 1.29
N ILE A 51 -6.33 3.29 0.32
CA ILE A 51 -7.08 3.14 -0.93
C ILE A 51 -7.83 1.81 -0.85
N GLU A 52 -9.14 1.85 -1.07
CA GLU A 52 -9.98 0.66 -1.04
C GLU A 52 -9.78 -0.23 -2.27
N ASP A 53 -10.12 -1.51 -2.10
CA ASP A 53 -9.95 -2.55 -3.12
C ASP A 53 -10.65 -2.19 -4.44
N GLY A 54 -10.02 -2.54 -5.55
CA GLY A 54 -10.53 -2.32 -6.92
C GLY A 54 -10.53 -0.86 -7.39
N ALA A 55 -10.03 0.09 -6.59
CA ALA A 55 -9.98 1.49 -6.96
C ALA A 55 -8.96 1.78 -8.08
N VAL A 56 -9.18 2.90 -8.79
CA VAL A 56 -8.20 3.47 -9.74
C VAL A 56 -7.80 4.84 -9.25
N VAL A 57 -6.51 5.00 -8.89
CA VAL A 57 -5.93 6.26 -8.43
C VAL A 57 -5.26 6.95 -9.61
N ARG A 58 -5.70 8.18 -9.89
CA ARG A 58 -5.22 9.00 -11.01
C ARG A 58 -4.53 10.26 -10.53
N ARG A 59 -3.56 10.74 -11.30
CA ARG A 59 -2.92 12.04 -11.05
C ARG A 59 -3.78 13.15 -11.68
N GLY A 60 -4.30 14.05 -10.84
CA GLY A 60 -4.87 15.34 -11.27
C GLY A 60 -3.81 16.42 -11.45
#